data_AF-A0A0F9IZA0-F1
#
_entry.id   AF-A0A0F9IZA0-F1
#
_cell.length_a   1.000
_cell.length_b   1.000
_cell.length_c   1.000
_cell.angle_alpha   90.00
_cell.angle_beta   90.00
_cell.angle_gamma   90.00
#
_symmetry.space_group_name_H-M   'P 1'
#
loop_
_entity.id
_entity.type
_entity.pdbx_description
1 polymer ?
#
loop_
_entity_poly.entity_id
_entity_poly.type
_entity_poly.pdbx_seq_one_letter_code
_entity_poly.pdbx_strand_id
1 'polypeptide(L)'
;MTDCVEIERIIKNPNRENLTIDFKKSDVLKSKDSQKKLIEHIVAFANQIGGMILLGINDDGTYEGKNIFDVDKDKGILNNIINDNIRPVLMCDIE
;
A
#
# COMPACT_ATOMS: atom_id res chain seq x y z
N MET A 1 3.06 11.88 9.17
CA MET A 1 3.80 12.65 8.17
C MET A 1 5.18 12.07 8.05
N THR A 2 5.24 11.00 7.28
CA THR A 2 6.46 10.31 6.85
C THR A 2 7.14 11.20 5.84
N ASP A 3 8.42 11.52 6.03
CA ASP A 3 9.15 12.34 5.08
C ASP A 3 9.74 11.48 3.94
N CYS A 4 10.08 12.12 2.81
CA CYS A 4 10.68 11.43 1.67
C CYS A 4 12.01 10.73 2.03
N VAL A 5 12.73 11.23 3.04
CA VAL A 5 14.01 10.67 3.48
C VAL A 5 13.79 9.34 4.18
N GLU A 6 12.73 9.22 4.97
CA GLU A 6 12.31 8.02 5.66
C GLU A 6 11.84 6.95 4.67
N ILE A 7 11.05 7.33 3.66
CA ILE A 7 10.67 6.43 2.56
C ILE A 7 11.91 5.90 1.84
N GLU A 8 12.88 6.77 1.51
CA GLU A 8 14.13 6.33 0.88
C GLU A 8 14.94 5.38 1.77
N ARG A 9 14.97 5.61 3.09
CA ARG A 9 15.65 4.71 4.04
C ARG A 9 15.00 3.34 4.09
N ILE A 10 13.67 3.28 4.07
CA ILE A 10 12.90 2.03 4.05
C ILE A 10 13.21 1.25 2.78
N ILE A 11 13.15 1.92 1.62
CA ILE A 11 13.39 1.28 0.31
C ILE A 11 14.83 0.75 0.20
N LYS A 12 15.82 1.49 0.72
CA LYS A 12 17.24 1.09 0.67
C LYS A 12 17.64 0.07 1.73
N ASN A 13 16.75 -0.30 2.65
CA ASN A 13 17.04 -1.28 3.69
C ASN A 13 17.17 -2.68 3.07
N PRO A 14 18.19 -3.50 3.42
CA PRO A 14 18.25 -4.90 2.99
C PRO A 14 17.04 -5.73 3.46
N ASN A 15 16.41 -5.36 4.58
CA ASN A 15 15.16 -5.93 5.09
C ASN A 15 13.96 -5.00 4.82
N ARG A 16 13.88 -4.49 3.57
CA ARG A 16 12.89 -3.51 3.11
C ARG A 16 11.44 -3.94 3.26
N GLU A 17 11.16 -5.23 3.06
CA GLU A 17 9.86 -5.83 3.39
C GLU A 17 9.98 -6.61 4.69
N ASN A 18 9.01 -6.43 5.58
CA ASN A 18 8.95 -7.09 6.88
C ASN A 18 7.50 -7.18 7.36
N LEU A 19 7.28 -7.59 8.61
CA LEU A 19 5.94 -7.77 9.18
C LEU A 19 5.09 -6.48 9.25
N THR A 20 5.70 -5.32 9.02
CA THR A 20 5.05 -4.00 9.09
C THR A 20 5.21 -3.17 7.82
N ILE A 21 5.96 -3.66 6.82
CA ILE A 21 6.24 -2.93 5.58
C ILE A 21 6.11 -3.89 4.41
N ASP A 22 5.27 -3.55 3.45
CA ASP A 22 5.03 -4.34 2.23
C ASP A 22 5.03 -3.43 1.00
N PHE A 23 5.64 -3.87 -0.10
CA PHE A 23 5.70 -3.10 -1.34
C PHE A 23 4.74 -3.68 -2.36
N LYS A 24 4.01 -2.80 -3.04
CA LYS A 24 3.09 -3.21 -4.10
C LYS A 24 3.21 -2.28 -5.29
N LYS A 25 3.09 -2.87 -6.47
CA LYS A 25 2.97 -2.15 -7.73
C LYS A 25 1.60 -1.49 -7.84
N SER A 26 1.53 -0.44 -8.65
CA SER A 26 0.32 0.32 -8.96
C SER A 26 -0.77 -0.52 -9.64
N ASP A 27 -0.40 -1.63 -10.28
CA ASP A 27 -1.34 -2.57 -10.89
C ASP A 27 -2.25 -3.26 -9.86
N VAL A 28 -1.90 -3.22 -8.58
CA VAL A 28 -2.69 -3.79 -7.49
C VAL A 28 -4.09 -3.16 -7.41
N LEU A 29 -4.25 -1.92 -7.89
CA LEU A 29 -5.51 -1.20 -7.91
C LEU A 29 -6.32 -1.41 -9.21
N LYS A 30 -5.75 -2.05 -10.24
CA LYS A 30 -6.34 -2.09 -11.59
C LYS A 30 -7.37 -3.20 -11.82
N SER A 31 -7.34 -4.28 -11.04
CA SER A 31 -8.23 -5.43 -11.21
C SER A 31 -8.81 -5.89 -9.88
N LYS A 32 -10.02 -6.48 -9.88
CA LYS A 32 -10.65 -7.00 -8.66
C LYS A 32 -9.83 -8.10 -7.99
N ASP A 33 -9.17 -8.96 -8.78
CA ASP A 33 -8.31 -10.02 -8.24
C ASP A 33 -7.09 -9.45 -7.54
N SER A 34 -6.46 -8.42 -8.12
CA SER A 34 -5.32 -7.75 -7.50
C SER A 34 -5.74 -6.97 -6.25
N GLN A 35 -6.90 -6.30 -6.30
CA GLN A 35 -7.47 -5.58 -5.16
C GLN A 35 -7.78 -6.54 -3.99
N LYS A 36 -8.29 -7.74 -4.27
CA LYS A 36 -8.51 -8.75 -3.24
C LYS A 36 -7.22 -9.14 -2.52
N LYS A 37 -6.12 -9.33 -3.26
CA LYS A 37 -4.81 -9.59 -2.66
C LYS A 37 -4.34 -8.43 -1.80
N LEU A 38 -4.55 -7.18 -2.22
CA LEU A 38 -4.24 -6.01 -1.39
C LEU A 38 -5.02 -6.03 -0.07
N ILE A 39 -6.29 -6.39 -0.11
CA ILE A 39 -7.13 -6.48 1.09
C ILE A 39 -6.63 -7.55 2.05
N GLU A 40 -6.20 -8.71 1.55
CA GLU A 40 -5.61 -9.76 2.39
C GLU A 40 -4.38 -9.24 3.16
N HIS A 41 -3.54 -8.42 2.50
CA HIS A 41 -2.39 -7.78 3.13
C HIS A 41 -2.79 -6.70 4.15
N ILE A 42 -3.76 -5.84 3.81
CA ILE A 42 -4.28 -4.81 4.73
C ILE A 42 -4.85 -5.47 5.99
N VAL A 43 -5.64 -6.54 5.83
CA VAL A 43 -6.22 -7.29 6.95
C VAL A 43 -5.13 -7.97 7.78
N ALA A 44 -4.09 -8.51 7.14
CA ALA A 44 -2.95 -9.09 7.85
C ALA A 44 -2.24 -8.06 8.75
N PHE A 45 -2.01 -6.85 8.26
CA PHE A 45 -1.44 -5.76 9.05
C PHE A 45 -2.39 -5.27 10.15
N ALA A 46 -3.68 -5.09 9.82
CA ALA A 46 -4.68 -4.65 10.79
C ALA A 46 -4.87 -5.62 11.96
N ASN A 47 -4.69 -6.93 11.72
CA ASN A 47 -4.79 -7.97 12.75
C ASN A 47 -3.51 -8.15 13.59
N GLN A 48 -2.42 -7.46 13.26
CA GLN A 48 -1.17 -7.51 14.02
C GLN A 48 -0.94 -6.20 14.79
N ILE A 49 0.15 -5.51 14.51
CA ILE A 49 0.56 -4.25 15.14
C ILE A 49 0.31 -3.04 14.22
N GLY A 50 -0.36 -3.25 13.08
CA GLY A 50 -0.42 -2.30 11.98
C GLY A 50 0.79 -2.40 11.05
N GLY A 51 0.83 -1.52 10.05
CA GLY A 51 1.89 -1.50 9.06
C GLY A 51 1.66 -0.46 7.98
N MET A 52 2.59 -0.40 7.03
CA MET A 52 2.58 0.50 5.89
C MET A 52 2.72 -0.31 4.60
N ILE A 53 1.85 -0.01 3.63
CA ILE A 53 1.97 -0.53 2.27
C ILE A 53 2.44 0.61 1.38
N LEU A 54 3.63 0.46 0.78
CA LEU A 54 4.14 1.43 -0.19
C LEU A 54 3.71 1.03 -1.60
N LEU A 55 2.83 1.84 -2.19
CA LEU A 55 2.31 1.66 -3.55
C LEU A 55 3.23 2.32 -4.59
N GLY A 56 3.44 1.65 -5.73
CA GLY A 56 4.28 2.13 -6.83
C GLY A 56 5.75 1.74 -6.70
N ILE A 57 6.04 0.76 -5.85
CA ILE A 57 7.38 0.20 -5.63
C ILE A 57 7.39 -1.25 -6.14
N ASN A 58 8.41 -1.59 -6.93
CA ASN A 58 8.69 -2.95 -7.34
C ASN A 58 9.31 -3.76 -6.18
N ASP A 59 9.21 -5.08 -6.23
CA ASP A 59 9.78 -5.99 -5.21
C ASP A 59 11.31 -5.85 -5.05
N ASP A 60 11.99 -5.29 -6.05
CA ASP A 60 13.42 -4.99 -6.02
C ASP A 60 13.77 -3.67 -5.30
N GLY A 61 12.76 -2.91 -4.87
CA GLY A 61 12.88 -1.59 -4.26
C GLY A 61 12.98 -0.44 -5.26
N THR A 62 12.77 -0.68 -6.55
CA THR A 62 12.76 0.40 -7.55
C THR A 62 11.40 1.04 -7.69
N TYR A 63 11.36 2.34 -8.00
CA TYR A 63 10.12 3.06 -8.28
C TYR A 63 9.57 2.68 -9.66
N GLU A 64 8.25 2.46 -9.78
CA GLU A 64 7.61 2.20 -11.07
C GLU A 64 7.62 3.41 -12.02
N GLY A 65 7.79 4.61 -11.48
CA GLY A 65 7.93 5.84 -12.25
C GLY A 65 7.11 7.00 -11.70
N LYS A 66 6.89 8.00 -12.55
CA LYS A 66 6.10 9.21 -12.23
C LYS A 66 4.72 9.12 -12.90
N ASN A 67 3.72 9.78 -12.31
CA ASN A 67 2.35 9.86 -12.82
C ASN A 67 1.66 8.50 -12.99
N ILE A 68 2.00 7.52 -12.15
CA ILE A 68 1.38 6.19 -12.13
C ILE A 68 0.06 6.16 -11.35
N PHE A 69 -0.18 7.17 -10.50
CA PHE A 69 -1.40 7.33 -9.72
C PHE A 69 -2.13 8.60 -10.11
N ASP A 70 -3.45 8.49 -10.19
CA ASP A 70 -4.39 9.61 -10.12
C ASP A 70 -4.87 9.68 -8.67
N VAL A 71 -4.31 10.60 -7.90
CA VAL A 71 -4.45 10.64 -6.43
C VAL A 71 -5.92 10.62 -6.02
N ASP A 72 -6.80 11.39 -6.67
CA ASP A 72 -8.21 11.45 -6.27
C ASP A 72 -8.95 10.16 -6.62
N LYS A 73 -8.71 9.65 -7.83
CA LYS A 73 -9.36 8.43 -8.30
C LYS A 73 -8.91 7.19 -7.52
N ASP A 74 -7.60 7.04 -7.33
CA ASP A 74 -7.01 5.88 -6.68
C ASP A 74 -7.29 5.88 -5.17
N LYS A 75 -7.33 7.06 -4.54
CA LYS A 75 -7.87 7.21 -3.16
C LYS A 75 -9.32 6.75 -3.08
N GLY A 76 -10.16 7.15 -4.03
CA GLY A 76 -11.56 6.71 -4.10
C GLY A 76 -11.69 5.20 -4.25
N ILE A 77 -10.88 4.60 -5.13
CA ILE A 77 -10.83 3.14 -5.31
C ILE A 77 -10.42 2.46 -4.01
N LEU A 78 -9.34 2.88 -3.36
CA LEU A 78 -8.87 2.27 -2.13
C LEU A 78 -9.92 2.34 -1.01
N ASN A 79 -10.53 3.52 -0.82
CA ASN A 79 -11.59 3.71 0.17
C ASN A 79 -12.79 2.80 -0.10
N ASN A 80 -13.20 2.63 -1.35
CA ASN A 80 -14.31 1.74 -1.70
C ASN A 80 -13.96 0.29 -1.38
N ILE A 81 -12.79 -0.20 -1.78
CA ILE A 81 -12.40 -1.60 -1.56
C ILE A 81 -12.31 -1.90 -0.05
N ILE A 82 -11.73 -1.00 0.75
CA ILE A 82 -11.66 -1.13 2.21
C ILE A 82 -13.07 -1.15 2.82
N ASN A 83 -13.93 -0.20 2.43
CA ASN A 83 -15.30 -0.11 2.94
C ASN A 83 -16.19 -1.27 2.49
N ASP A 84 -15.89 -1.94 1.38
CA ASP A 84 -16.69 -3.06 0.90
C ASP A 84 -16.27 -4.39 1.55
N ASN A 85 -14.98 -4.55 1.88
CA ASN A 85 -14.42 -5.85 2.26
C ASN A 85 -13.97 -5.97 3.72
N ILE A 86 -13.78 -4.86 4.46
CA ILE A 86 -13.22 -4.89 5.82
C ILE A 86 -14.23 -4.35 6.84
N ARG A 87 -14.40 -5.07 7.96
CA ARG A 87 -15.26 -4.68 9.09
C ARG A 87 -14.54 -4.93 10.42
N PRO A 88 -14.55 -3.98 11.38
CA PRO A 88 -15.07 -2.60 11.27
C PRO A 88 -14.29 -1.77 10.24
N VAL A 89 -14.86 -0.64 9.80
CA VAL A 89 -14.23 0.22 8.79
C VAL A 89 -12.87 0.69 9.32
N LEU A 90 -11.81 0.47 8.54
CA LEU A 90 -10.48 0.98 8.83
C LEU A 90 -10.34 2.41 8.31
N MET A 91 -9.73 3.30 9.10
CA MET A 91 -9.22 4.56 8.60
C MET A 91 -7.81 4.31 8.04
N CYS A 92 -7.62 4.57 6.75
CA CYS A 92 -6.32 4.52 6.10
C CYS A 92 -5.91 5.93 5.67
N ASP A 93 -4.72 6.35 6.10
CA ASP A 93 -4.12 7.60 5.68
C ASP A 93 -3.23 7.35 4.45
N ILE A 94 -3.43 8.15 3.41
CA ILE A 94 -2.64 8.11 2.17
C ILE A 94 -1.90 9.45 2.06
N GLU A 95 -0.61 9.39 2.40
CA GLU A 95 0.36 10.51 2.32
C GLU A 95 1.02 10.58 0.93
#